data_AF-A0A522RES0-F1
#
_entry.id   AF-A0A522RES0-F1
#
_cell.length_a   1.000
_cell.length_b   1.000
_cell.length_c   1.000
_cell.angle_alpha   90.00
_cell.angle_beta   90.00
_cell.angle_gamma   90.00
#
_symmetry.space_group_name_H-M   'P 1'
#
loop_
_entity.id
_entity.type
_entity.pdbx_description
1 polymer ?
#
loop_
_entity_poly.entity_id
_entity_poly.type
_entity_poly.pdbx_seq_one_letter_code
_entity_poly.pdbx_strand_id
1 'polypeptide(L)'
;MLAPSFAMAQTPVGSSPASIPRSLPTIVVTATRIPEPAFDVPASITAVQVGNPGDDTPGINASAYLRSVPGVLARDRQNYAQDEQISIRGFGSRATFGVRGVRLYTDGIPATMPDGQGQVSNFDFGGAERIEVLRGPFSALYGNSSGGVIQIFTADGSRPPEVLGNFGGGSYGQWRTDVGARGIYGGFGYNLDLSDFRSDGYRRHSRAKRVNGNAKLDFKLGTGGKLTVVLNTVS
;
A
#
# COMPACT_ATOMS: atom_id res chain seq x y z
N MET A 1 16.37 71.04 -35.41
CA MET A 1 15.34 70.93 -34.35
C MET A 1 15.30 69.47 -33.91
N LEU A 2 15.87 69.16 -32.74
CA LEU A 2 15.85 67.82 -32.12
C LEU A 2 14.53 67.62 -31.36
N ALA A 3 13.85 66.49 -31.59
CA ALA A 3 12.68 66.08 -30.80
C ALA A 3 13.13 65.32 -29.54
N PRO A 4 12.52 65.53 -28.37
CA PRO A 4 12.88 64.83 -27.13
C PRO A 4 12.31 63.40 -27.12
N SER A 5 13.12 62.46 -26.67
CA SER A 5 12.74 61.06 -26.44
C SER A 5 12.16 60.92 -25.02
N PHE A 6 10.94 60.42 -24.89
CA PHE A 6 10.32 60.13 -23.60
C PHE A 6 10.67 58.70 -23.17
N ALA A 7 11.40 58.56 -22.05
CA ALA A 7 11.62 57.27 -21.40
C ALA A 7 10.46 56.99 -20.44
N MET A 8 9.72 55.89 -20.67
CA MET A 8 8.76 55.38 -19.69
C MET A 8 9.51 54.55 -18.64
N ALA A 9 9.41 54.93 -17.37
CA ALA A 9 9.90 54.13 -16.26
C ALA A 9 9.07 52.83 -16.14
N GLN A 10 9.73 51.67 -16.15
CA GLN A 10 9.09 50.40 -15.83
C GLN A 10 8.67 50.40 -14.36
N THR A 11 7.38 50.16 -14.11
CA THR A 11 6.85 49.89 -12.79
C THR A 11 7.54 48.66 -12.19
N PRO A 12 7.98 48.70 -10.92
CA PRO A 12 8.57 47.53 -10.28
C PRO A 12 7.53 46.41 -10.24
N VAL A 13 7.87 45.27 -10.83
CA VAL A 13 7.08 44.05 -10.77
C VAL A 13 6.96 43.67 -9.30
N GLY A 14 5.73 43.72 -8.77
CA GLY A 14 5.42 43.32 -7.41
C GLY A 14 5.93 41.91 -7.12
N SER A 15 6.65 41.78 -6.01
CA SER A 15 7.13 40.52 -5.46
C SER A 15 6.01 39.49 -5.40
N SER A 16 6.22 38.34 -6.03
CA SER A 16 5.35 37.17 -5.93
C SER A 16 5.12 36.84 -4.44
N PRO A 17 3.87 36.58 -3.99
CA PRO A 17 3.62 36.25 -2.60
C PRO A 17 4.44 35.03 -2.19
N ALA A 18 5.19 35.15 -1.09
CA ALA A 18 6.02 34.10 -0.55
C ALA A 18 5.16 32.83 -0.34
N SER A 19 5.54 31.74 -1.02
CA SER A 19 4.91 30.44 -0.84
C SER A 19 5.03 30.03 0.63
N ILE A 20 3.89 29.95 1.33
CA ILE A 20 3.85 29.41 2.69
C ILE A 20 4.44 28.00 2.63
N PRO A 21 5.50 27.68 3.40
CA PRO A 21 6.09 26.35 3.38
C PRO A 21 5.04 25.34 3.81
N ARG A 22 4.66 24.46 2.87
CA ARG A 22 3.67 23.41 3.11
C ARG A 22 4.35 22.33 3.94
N SER A 23 4.06 22.30 5.24
CA SER A 23 4.52 21.23 6.11
C SER A 23 3.87 19.92 5.66
N LEU A 24 4.70 18.96 5.25
CA LEU A 24 4.23 17.63 4.91
C LEU A 24 3.98 16.85 6.21
N PRO A 25 2.95 15.98 6.25
CA PRO A 25 2.72 15.12 7.40
C PRO A 25 3.90 14.15 7.58
N THR A 26 4.30 13.93 8.84
CA THR A 26 5.34 12.96 9.20
C THR A 26 4.87 11.55 8.86
N ILE A 27 5.71 10.80 8.16
CA ILE A 27 5.47 9.38 7.87
C ILE A 27 5.91 8.57 9.09
N VAL A 28 4.94 7.96 9.76
CA VAL A 28 5.17 7.04 10.88
C VAL A 28 5.22 5.61 10.33
N VAL A 29 6.18 4.84 10.81
CA VAL A 29 6.40 3.45 10.40
C VAL A 29 6.55 2.54 11.61
N THR A 30 6.25 1.26 11.43
CA THR A 30 6.27 0.24 12.51
C THR A 30 7.38 -0.78 12.29
N ALA A 31 8.53 -0.35 11.73
CA ALA A 31 9.68 -1.19 11.37
C ALA A 31 10.24 -2.00 12.54
N THR A 32 10.27 -1.41 13.73
CA THR A 32 10.86 -1.95 14.96
C THR A 32 9.79 -2.54 15.87
N ARG A 33 8.58 -2.79 15.34
CA ARG A 33 7.34 -3.10 16.09
C ARG A 33 6.81 -1.94 16.94
N ILE A 34 7.49 -0.80 16.94
CA ILE A 34 7.08 0.43 17.62
C ILE A 34 6.84 1.50 16.54
N PRO A 35 5.73 2.26 16.61
CA PRO A 35 5.48 3.37 15.70
C PRO A 35 6.48 4.50 15.94
N GLU A 36 7.32 4.80 14.95
CA GLU A 36 8.35 5.84 15.02
C GLU A 36 8.40 6.64 13.70
N PRO A 37 8.82 7.92 13.72
CA PRO A 37 9.05 8.66 12.48
C PRO A 37 10.08 7.96 11.59
N ALA A 38 9.81 7.88 10.28
CA ALA A 38 10.67 7.15 9.35
C ALA A 38 12.15 7.60 9.35
N PHE A 39 12.42 8.86 9.71
CA PHE A 39 13.79 9.39 9.81
C PHE A 39 14.56 8.95 11.06
N ASP A 40 13.84 8.57 12.12
CA ASP A 40 14.44 8.17 13.40
C ASP A 40 14.72 6.66 13.46
N VAL A 41 14.15 5.90 12.53
CA VAL A 41 14.37 4.46 12.43
C VAL A 41 15.77 4.17 11.86
N PRO A 42 16.62 3.38 12.54
CA PRO A 42 17.95 3.02 12.07
C PRO A 42 17.91 1.91 10.99
N ALA A 43 17.01 2.02 10.02
CA ALA A 43 16.79 1.03 8.98
C ALA A 43 16.33 1.64 7.65
N SER A 44 16.61 0.95 6.55
CA SER A 44 16.13 1.36 5.22
C SER A 44 14.65 1.00 5.03
N ILE A 45 13.75 1.89 5.43
CA ILE A 45 12.30 1.72 5.26
C ILE A 45 11.73 2.60 4.13
N THR A 46 10.61 2.18 3.56
CA THR A 46 9.79 2.97 2.65
C THR A 46 8.33 2.67 2.95
N ALA A 47 7.52 3.71 3.14
CA ALA A 47 6.08 3.60 3.26
C ALA A 47 5.43 4.05 1.94
N VAL A 48 4.55 3.23 1.40
CA VAL A 48 3.74 3.51 0.22
C VAL A 48 2.30 3.61 0.67
N GLN A 49 1.67 4.76 0.45
CA GLN A 49 0.25 4.93 0.76
C GLN A 49 -0.59 4.13 -0.25
N VAL A 50 -1.70 3.57 0.20
CA VAL A 50 -2.64 2.77 -0.59
C VAL A 50 -4.04 3.36 -0.42
N GLY A 51 -4.84 3.32 -1.48
CA GLY A 51 -6.25 3.70 -1.39
C GLY A 51 -6.49 5.20 -1.14
N ASN A 52 -5.49 6.05 -1.39
CA ASN A 52 -5.67 7.49 -1.27
C ASN A 52 -6.55 8.01 -2.42
N PRO A 53 -7.44 8.99 -2.15
CA PRO A 53 -8.17 9.68 -3.22
C PRO A 53 -7.21 10.27 -4.24
N GLY A 54 -7.32 9.83 -5.51
CA GLY A 54 -6.43 10.23 -6.61
C GLY A 54 -5.26 9.26 -6.88
N ASP A 55 -5.20 8.11 -6.19
CA ASP A 55 -4.33 7.01 -6.59
C ASP A 55 -4.93 6.26 -7.79
N ASP A 56 -4.29 6.35 -8.94
CA ASP A 56 -4.68 5.66 -10.18
C ASP A 56 -4.19 4.21 -10.23
N THR A 57 -3.62 3.70 -9.13
CA THR A 57 -3.14 2.33 -9.05
C THR A 57 -4.30 1.33 -9.05
N PRO A 58 -4.37 0.37 -9.99
CA PRO A 58 -5.52 -0.54 -10.11
C PRO A 58 -5.78 -1.46 -8.90
N GLY A 59 -4.86 -1.54 -7.93
CA GLY A 59 -5.04 -2.36 -6.73
C GLY A 59 -5.14 -3.87 -6.95
N ILE A 60 -4.74 -4.38 -8.12
CA ILE A 60 -4.84 -5.82 -8.45
C ILE A 60 -3.68 -6.62 -7.85
N ASN A 61 -2.49 -6.02 -7.86
CA ASN A 61 -1.22 -6.69 -7.68
C ASN A 61 -0.31 -5.86 -6.76
N ALA A 62 0.42 -6.52 -5.86
CA ALA A 62 1.39 -5.85 -4.99
C ALA A 62 2.49 -5.17 -5.79
N SER A 63 2.85 -5.71 -6.95
CA SER A 63 3.85 -5.09 -7.83
C SER A 63 3.50 -3.69 -8.27
N ALA A 64 2.22 -3.32 -8.35
CA ALA A 64 1.82 -1.97 -8.74
C ALA A 64 2.29 -0.95 -7.70
N TYR A 65 2.11 -1.25 -6.42
CA TYR A 65 2.58 -0.40 -5.31
C TYR A 65 4.09 -0.50 -5.08
N LEU A 66 4.65 -1.70 -5.17
CA LEU A 66 6.05 -1.97 -4.83
C LEU A 66 7.07 -1.50 -5.88
N ARG A 67 6.65 -1.19 -7.12
CA ARG A 67 7.53 -0.66 -8.18
C ARG A 67 8.20 0.66 -7.80
N SER A 68 7.57 1.45 -6.95
CA SER A 68 8.11 2.73 -6.48
C SER A 68 9.20 2.57 -5.41
N VAL A 69 9.34 1.37 -4.81
CA VAL A 69 10.23 1.14 -3.68
C VAL A 69 11.65 0.78 -4.16
N PRO A 70 12.69 1.56 -3.81
CA PRO A 70 14.04 1.28 -4.28
C PRO A 70 14.58 -0.05 -3.77
N GLY A 71 15.27 -0.80 -4.63
CA GLY A 71 15.86 -2.09 -4.28
C GLY A 71 14.85 -3.23 -4.10
N VAL A 72 13.56 -2.97 -4.39
CA VAL A 72 12.52 -3.99 -4.53
C VAL A 72 12.30 -4.27 -6.01
N LEU A 73 12.22 -5.54 -6.35
CA LEU A 73 11.84 -6.00 -7.67
C LEU A 73 10.63 -6.92 -7.50
N ALA A 74 9.47 -6.41 -7.92
CA ALA A 74 8.22 -7.15 -7.96
C ALA A 74 7.88 -7.47 -9.42
N ARG A 75 7.98 -8.74 -9.81
CA ARG A 75 7.70 -9.21 -11.16
C ARG A 75 6.33 -9.84 -11.24
N ASP A 76 5.41 -9.10 -11.83
CA ASP A 76 4.18 -9.64 -12.36
C ASP A 76 4.49 -10.37 -13.68
N ARG A 77 4.22 -11.68 -13.72
CA ARG A 77 4.40 -12.51 -14.93
C ARG A 77 3.09 -12.72 -15.69
N GLN A 78 2.06 -11.94 -15.36
CA GLN A 78 0.69 -12.03 -15.88
C GLN A 78 0.13 -13.45 -15.74
N ASN A 79 0.49 -14.11 -14.65
CA ASN A 79 -0.01 -15.43 -14.29
C ASN A 79 -0.67 -15.33 -12.93
N TYR A 80 -1.91 -14.83 -12.90
CA TYR A 80 -2.67 -14.62 -11.66
C TYR A 80 -3.01 -15.90 -10.88
N ALA A 81 -2.76 -17.08 -11.47
CA ALA A 81 -2.81 -18.37 -10.80
C ALA A 81 -1.56 -18.68 -9.96
N GLN A 82 -0.53 -17.83 -10.04
CA GLN A 82 0.68 -17.90 -9.25
C GLN A 82 0.95 -16.53 -8.62
N ASP A 83 1.61 -16.51 -7.46
CA ASP A 83 2.01 -15.25 -6.84
C ASP A 83 3.14 -14.56 -7.60
N GLU A 84 3.18 -13.24 -7.43
CA GLU A 84 4.24 -12.40 -7.96
C GLU A 84 5.58 -12.77 -7.33
N GLN A 85 6.62 -12.77 -8.16
CA GLN A 85 7.99 -12.92 -7.65
C GLN A 85 8.40 -11.58 -7.04
N ILE A 86 8.64 -11.56 -5.74
CA ILE A 86 9.18 -10.38 -5.05
C ILE A 86 10.59 -10.68 -4.58
N SER A 87 11.49 -9.74 -4.85
CA SER A 87 12.85 -9.78 -4.32
C SER A 87 13.28 -8.42 -3.78
N ILE A 88 14.04 -8.44 -2.70
CA ILE A 88 14.58 -7.24 -2.06
C ILE A 88 16.10 -7.39 -1.98
N ARG A 89 16.84 -6.45 -2.59
CA ARG A 89 18.31 -6.48 -2.66
C ARG A 89 18.86 -7.85 -3.11
N GLY A 90 18.17 -8.51 -4.05
CA GLY A 90 18.55 -9.81 -4.62
C GLY A 90 18.03 -11.05 -3.89
N PHE A 91 17.59 -10.93 -2.63
CA PHE A 91 16.97 -12.04 -1.89
C PHE A 91 15.58 -12.33 -2.48
N GLY A 92 15.28 -13.60 -2.78
CA GLY A 92 14.05 -14.01 -3.46
C GLY A 92 14.16 -14.08 -5.00
N SER A 93 15.26 -13.59 -5.60
CA SER A 93 15.46 -13.57 -7.07
C SER A 93 15.45 -14.96 -7.73
N ARG A 94 15.73 -16.02 -6.96
CA ARG A 94 15.71 -17.42 -7.43
C ARG A 94 14.34 -18.09 -7.29
N ALA A 95 13.37 -17.45 -6.65
CA ALA A 95 12.01 -18.00 -6.56
C ALA A 95 11.31 -17.85 -7.90
N THR A 96 10.86 -18.94 -8.53
CA THR A 96 10.17 -18.87 -9.83
C THR A 96 8.84 -18.09 -9.73
N PHE A 97 8.16 -18.24 -8.59
CA PHE A 97 6.92 -17.57 -8.18
C PHE A 97 6.90 -17.39 -6.66
N GLY A 98 6.06 -16.49 -6.18
CA GLY A 98 5.88 -16.22 -4.76
C GLY A 98 7.07 -15.51 -4.11
N VAL A 99 6.99 -15.39 -2.78
CA VAL A 99 7.93 -14.62 -1.98
C VAL A 99 8.77 -15.57 -1.12
N ARG A 100 10.10 -15.48 -1.23
CA ARG A 100 11.05 -16.27 -0.42
C ARG A 100 12.17 -15.36 0.11
N GLY A 101 12.55 -15.57 1.37
CA GLY A 101 13.59 -14.77 2.04
C GLY A 101 13.12 -13.35 2.41
N VAL A 102 11.86 -13.01 2.14
CA VAL A 102 11.20 -11.78 2.58
C VAL A 102 9.96 -12.19 3.34
N ARG A 103 9.71 -11.55 4.49
CA ARG A 103 8.57 -11.89 5.32
C ARG A 103 7.42 -10.91 5.11
N LEU A 104 6.23 -11.45 4.99
CA LEU A 104 4.99 -10.73 4.73
C LEU A 104 4.16 -10.67 6.01
N TYR A 105 3.59 -9.50 6.28
CA TYR A 105 2.64 -9.28 7.38
C TYR A 105 1.43 -8.49 6.90
N THR A 106 0.28 -8.77 7.52
CA THR A 106 -0.96 -8.02 7.40
C THR A 106 -1.39 -7.64 8.81
N ASP A 107 -1.43 -6.35 9.12
CA ASP A 107 -1.78 -5.83 10.46
C ASP A 107 -0.97 -6.48 11.60
N GLY A 108 0.31 -6.77 11.36
CA GLY A 108 1.20 -7.43 12.34
C GLY A 108 1.02 -8.95 12.44
N ILE A 109 0.08 -9.54 11.71
CA ILE A 109 -0.13 -11.00 11.61
C ILE A 109 0.73 -11.54 10.46
N PRO A 110 1.54 -12.59 10.66
CA PRO A 110 2.33 -13.18 9.58
C PRO A 110 1.44 -13.70 8.43
N ALA A 111 1.68 -13.19 7.23
CA ALA A 111 1.12 -13.70 5.97
C ALA A 111 2.10 -14.62 5.23
N THR A 112 3.16 -15.05 5.91
CA THR A 112 4.17 -15.99 5.40
C THR A 112 4.02 -17.31 6.13
N MET A 113 3.95 -18.40 5.35
CA MET A 113 3.86 -19.75 5.87
C MET A 113 5.10 -20.13 6.72
N PRO A 114 5.00 -21.13 7.59
CA PRO A 114 6.11 -21.57 8.44
C PRO A 114 7.34 -22.04 7.65
N ASP A 115 7.16 -22.50 6.42
CA ASP A 115 8.22 -22.91 5.50
C ASP A 115 8.97 -21.72 4.85
N GLY A 116 8.56 -20.49 5.16
CA GLY A 116 9.17 -19.25 4.65
C GLY A 116 8.64 -18.82 3.28
N GLN A 117 7.59 -19.44 2.74
CA GLN A 117 6.91 -18.98 1.54
C GLN A 117 5.82 -17.96 1.87
N GLY A 118 5.84 -16.82 1.17
CA GLY A 118 4.83 -15.78 1.26
C GLY A 118 4.01 -15.67 -0.02
N GLN A 119 2.74 -15.31 0.16
CA GLN A 119 1.78 -15.05 -0.91
C GLN A 119 1.27 -13.61 -0.77
N VAL A 120 1.46 -12.80 -1.81
CA VAL A 120 1.00 -11.40 -1.82
C VAL A 120 -0.37 -11.23 -2.47
N SER A 121 -0.84 -12.26 -3.18
CA SER A 121 -2.19 -12.32 -3.74
C SER A 121 -3.30 -12.27 -2.69
N ASN A 122 -2.99 -12.65 -1.45
CA ASN A 122 -3.88 -12.58 -0.30
C ASN A 122 -3.98 -11.17 0.31
N PHE A 123 -3.14 -10.23 -0.10
CA PHE A 123 -3.23 -8.85 0.38
C PHE A 123 -4.45 -8.19 -0.24
N ASP A 124 -5.26 -7.61 0.63
CA ASP A 124 -6.34 -6.73 0.22
C ASP A 124 -5.81 -5.29 0.17
N PHE A 125 -5.97 -4.64 -0.98
CA PHE A 125 -5.52 -3.27 -1.20
C PHE A 125 -6.67 -2.26 -1.15
N GLY A 126 -7.94 -2.70 -1.27
CA GLY A 126 -9.09 -1.78 -1.26
C GLY A 126 -9.29 -1.15 0.12
N GLY A 127 -9.20 -1.98 1.16
CA GLY A 127 -9.24 -1.54 2.57
C GLY A 127 -7.90 -1.09 3.17
N ALA A 128 -6.80 -1.14 2.41
CA ALA A 128 -5.46 -0.83 2.92
C ALA A 128 -5.18 0.67 3.01
N GLU A 129 -4.43 1.06 4.03
CA GLU A 129 -3.94 2.44 4.21
C GLU A 129 -2.54 2.60 3.64
N ARG A 130 -1.64 1.66 3.95
CA ARG A 130 -0.25 1.73 3.53
C ARG A 130 0.45 0.39 3.53
N ILE A 131 1.52 0.33 2.74
CA ILE A 131 2.48 -0.76 2.71
C ILE A 131 3.83 -0.23 3.20
N GLU A 132 4.38 -0.85 4.21
CA GLU A 132 5.72 -0.57 4.71
C GLU A 132 6.70 -1.65 4.25
N VAL A 133 7.78 -1.23 3.60
CA VAL A 133 8.84 -2.12 3.14
C VAL A 133 10.12 -1.82 3.89
N LEU A 134 10.53 -2.76 4.71
CA LEU A 134 11.77 -2.76 5.46
C LEU A 134 12.82 -3.57 4.70
N ARG A 135 13.91 -2.94 4.27
CA ARG A 135 14.91 -3.55 3.39
C ARG A 135 16.18 -3.89 4.15
N GLY A 136 16.59 -5.16 4.09
CA GLY A 136 17.77 -5.67 4.79
C GLY A 136 17.44 -6.85 5.72
N PRO A 137 18.45 -7.40 6.39
CA PRO A 137 18.25 -8.56 7.26
C PRO A 137 17.62 -8.13 8.60
N PHE A 138 16.37 -8.52 8.84
CA PHE A 138 15.66 -8.23 10.10
C PHE A 138 15.26 -9.50 10.85
N SER A 139 16.13 -10.51 10.79
CA SER A 139 15.84 -11.83 11.35
C SER A 139 15.69 -11.84 12.87
N ALA A 140 16.37 -10.94 13.57
CA ALA A 140 16.24 -10.79 15.02
C ALA A 140 14.81 -10.44 15.45
N LEU A 141 14.09 -9.65 14.64
CA LEU A 141 12.73 -9.19 14.95
C LEU A 141 11.64 -10.03 14.27
N TYR A 142 11.92 -10.57 13.08
CA TYR A 142 10.90 -11.17 12.21
C TYR A 142 11.19 -12.62 11.80
N GLY A 143 12.34 -13.20 12.17
CA GLY A 143 12.69 -14.59 11.85
C GLY A 143 13.31 -14.75 10.45
N ASN A 144 12.76 -15.63 9.61
CA ASN A 144 13.32 -15.86 8.27
C ASN A 144 13.02 -14.70 7.30
N SER A 145 13.76 -13.60 7.42
CA SER A 145 13.60 -12.31 6.71
C SER A 145 14.95 -11.77 6.22
N SER A 146 15.72 -12.60 5.50
CA SER A 146 17.07 -12.28 5.04
C SER A 146 17.14 -11.10 4.05
N GLY A 147 16.10 -10.90 3.24
CA GLY A 147 15.95 -9.78 2.31
C GLY A 147 15.21 -8.57 2.88
N GLY A 148 14.31 -8.80 3.83
CA GLY A 148 13.47 -7.75 4.38
C GLY A 148 12.10 -8.21 4.85
N VAL A 149 11.25 -7.23 5.12
CA VAL A 149 9.87 -7.40 5.58
C VAL A 149 8.98 -6.47 4.79
N ILE A 150 7.83 -6.98 4.32
CA ILE A 150 6.76 -6.19 3.72
C ILE A 150 5.55 -6.33 4.64
N GLN A 151 5.01 -5.20 5.07
CA GLN A 151 3.85 -5.17 5.96
C GLN A 151 2.76 -4.32 5.30
N ILE A 152 1.54 -4.86 5.23
CA ILE A 152 0.37 -4.09 4.84
C ILE A 152 -0.43 -3.73 6.08
N PHE A 153 -0.88 -2.48 6.16
CA PHE A 153 -1.71 -1.96 7.23
C PHE A 153 -3.08 -1.61 6.67
N THR A 154 -4.10 -2.25 7.21
CA THR A 154 -5.50 -1.97 6.91
C THR A 154 -5.90 -0.64 7.55
N ALA A 155 -6.61 0.21 6.82
CA ALA A 155 -7.05 1.50 7.37
C ALA A 155 -7.93 1.30 8.61
N ASP A 156 -7.78 2.20 9.58
CA ASP A 156 -8.75 2.34 10.66
C ASP A 156 -10.04 3.00 10.13
N GLY A 157 -11.11 2.96 10.92
CA GLY A 157 -12.36 3.65 10.56
C GLY A 157 -12.15 5.16 10.36
N SER A 158 -12.86 5.76 9.41
CA SER A 158 -12.73 7.20 9.09
C SER A 158 -13.74 8.08 9.85
N ARG A 159 -13.43 9.38 9.94
CA ARG A 159 -14.40 10.44 10.29
C ARG A 159 -14.20 11.61 9.33
N PRO A 160 -15.21 12.01 8.53
CA PRO A 160 -16.56 11.41 8.44
C PRO A 160 -16.54 9.97 7.90
N PRO A 161 -17.63 9.19 8.08
CA PRO A 161 -17.77 7.89 7.42
C PRO A 161 -17.68 8.04 5.90
N GLU A 162 -17.03 7.08 5.26
CA GLU A 162 -16.73 7.08 3.83
C GLU A 162 -17.16 5.76 3.20
N VAL A 163 -17.70 5.87 1.99
CA VAL A 163 -17.94 4.73 1.10
C VAL A 163 -17.10 4.94 -0.14
N LEU A 164 -16.28 3.96 -0.45
CA LEU A 164 -15.38 3.96 -1.60
C LEU A 164 -15.85 2.90 -2.58
N GLY A 165 -15.78 3.22 -3.86
CA GLY A 165 -16.11 2.28 -4.92
C GLY A 165 -15.15 2.49 -6.07
N ASN A 166 -14.54 1.40 -6.55
CA ASN A 166 -13.69 1.42 -7.71
C ASN A 166 -14.15 0.35 -8.70
N PHE A 167 -14.16 0.74 -9.97
CA PHE A 167 -14.46 -0.14 -11.09
C PHE A 167 -13.48 0.12 -12.21
N GLY A 168 -12.84 -0.94 -12.68
CA GLY A 168 -11.84 -0.86 -13.74
C GLY A 168 -11.98 -2.00 -14.74
N GLY A 169 -11.69 -1.70 -16.00
CA GLY A 169 -11.64 -2.67 -17.09
C GLY A 169 -10.30 -2.61 -17.80
N GLY A 170 -9.88 -3.72 -18.41
CA GLY A 170 -8.63 -3.83 -19.13
C GLY A 170 -8.68 -4.86 -20.26
N SER A 171 -7.55 -5.01 -20.95
CA SER A 171 -7.39 -6.02 -22.00
C SER A 171 -7.59 -7.44 -21.45
N TYR A 172 -7.87 -8.40 -22.34
CA TYR A 172 -8.05 -9.82 -21.99
C TYR A 172 -9.25 -10.09 -21.06
N GLY A 173 -10.37 -9.41 -21.34
CA GLY A 173 -11.61 -9.55 -20.55
C GLY A 173 -11.43 -9.17 -19.09
N GLN A 174 -10.43 -8.33 -18.78
CA GLN A 174 -10.08 -7.98 -17.42
C GLN A 174 -11.07 -6.98 -16.85
N TRP A 175 -11.58 -7.26 -15.65
CA TRP A 175 -12.33 -6.29 -14.88
C TRP A 175 -12.11 -6.49 -13.39
N ARG A 176 -12.22 -5.38 -12.66
CA ARG A 176 -12.17 -5.34 -11.20
C ARG A 176 -13.31 -4.47 -10.70
N THR A 177 -14.00 -4.96 -9.68
CA THR A 177 -14.93 -4.17 -8.88
C THR A 177 -14.47 -4.25 -7.44
N ASP A 178 -14.52 -3.14 -6.74
CA ASP A 178 -14.05 -2.95 -5.38
C ASP A 178 -15.02 -2.01 -4.67
N VAL A 179 -15.50 -2.42 -3.50
CA VAL A 179 -16.45 -1.65 -2.70
C VAL A 179 -16.01 -1.71 -1.25
N GLY A 180 -15.73 -0.55 -0.71
CA GLY A 180 -15.29 -0.36 0.66
C GLY A 180 -16.21 0.57 1.44
N ALA A 181 -16.32 0.33 2.75
CA ALA A 181 -16.99 1.22 3.67
C ALA A 181 -16.20 1.30 4.98
N ARG A 182 -15.87 2.52 5.40
CA ARG A 182 -15.18 2.74 6.66
C ARG A 182 -15.78 3.90 7.43
N GLY A 183 -15.73 3.82 8.75
CA GLY A 183 -16.31 4.84 9.59
C GLY A 183 -16.08 4.61 11.06
N ILE A 184 -16.29 5.64 11.86
CA ILE A 184 -16.30 5.55 13.32
C ILE A 184 -17.62 6.08 13.86
N TYR A 185 -18.29 5.27 14.67
CA TYR A 185 -19.52 5.65 15.38
C TYR A 185 -19.33 5.48 16.90
N GLY A 186 -19.35 6.60 17.63
CA GLY A 186 -19.10 6.65 19.08
C GLY A 186 -17.69 6.18 19.45
N GLY A 187 -17.56 4.89 19.74
CA GLY A 187 -16.32 4.18 20.08
C GLY A 187 -16.07 2.91 19.25
N PHE A 188 -16.90 2.66 18.24
CA PHE A 188 -16.76 1.54 17.31
C PHE A 188 -16.24 2.05 15.96
N GLY A 189 -15.09 1.54 15.53
CA GLY A 189 -14.55 1.77 14.19
C GLY A 189 -14.77 0.54 13.32
N TYR A 190 -15.08 0.75 12.06
CA TYR A 190 -15.13 -0.31 11.07
C TYR A 190 -14.41 0.12 9.79
N ASN A 191 -13.80 -0.85 9.13
CA ASN A 191 -13.34 -0.78 7.75
C ASN A 191 -13.67 -2.13 7.11
N LEU A 192 -14.46 -2.10 6.04
CA LEU A 192 -14.96 -3.26 5.32
C LEU A 192 -14.58 -3.07 3.86
N ASP A 193 -14.06 -4.12 3.22
CA ASP A 193 -13.74 -4.13 1.81
C ASP A 193 -14.18 -5.44 1.16
N LEU A 194 -14.67 -5.35 -0.07
CA LEU A 194 -14.96 -6.48 -0.93
C LEU A 194 -14.49 -6.16 -2.35
N SER A 195 -13.71 -7.06 -2.94
CA SER A 195 -13.28 -6.95 -4.33
C SER A 195 -13.47 -8.23 -5.13
N ASP A 196 -13.92 -8.10 -6.38
CA ASP A 196 -14.01 -9.17 -7.39
C ASP A 196 -13.13 -8.76 -8.58
N PHE A 197 -12.13 -9.58 -8.85
CA PHE A 197 -11.23 -9.43 -9.98
C PHE A 197 -11.37 -10.64 -10.93
N ARG A 198 -11.53 -10.36 -12.23
CA ARG A 198 -11.56 -11.40 -13.26
C ARG A 198 -10.70 -11.03 -14.46
N SER A 199 -10.17 -12.03 -15.13
CA SER A 199 -9.49 -11.91 -16.42
C SER A 199 -9.56 -13.23 -17.19
N ASP A 200 -9.72 -13.17 -18.51
CA ASP A 200 -9.54 -14.36 -19.37
C ASP A 200 -8.06 -14.71 -19.58
N GLY A 201 -7.17 -13.75 -19.30
CA GLY A 201 -5.73 -13.90 -19.44
C GLY A 201 -5.23 -13.75 -20.87
N TYR A 202 -3.95 -13.42 -21.02
CA TYR A 202 -3.30 -13.29 -22.33
C TYR A 202 -3.05 -14.66 -23.00
N ARG A 203 -2.89 -15.72 -22.21
CA ARG A 203 -2.55 -17.08 -22.69
C ARG A 203 -3.75 -18.02 -22.57
N ARG A 204 -3.77 -19.07 -23.40
CA ARG A 204 -4.75 -20.16 -23.25
C ARG A 204 -4.65 -20.77 -21.84
N HIS A 205 -5.79 -21.09 -21.25
CA HIS A 205 -5.92 -21.63 -19.89
C HIS A 205 -5.31 -20.73 -18.79
N SER A 206 -5.35 -19.41 -18.97
CA SER A 206 -4.88 -18.43 -17.97
C SER A 206 -6.00 -17.56 -17.40
N ARG A 207 -7.25 -18.05 -17.43
CA ARG A 207 -8.38 -17.38 -16.79
C ARG A 207 -8.13 -17.32 -15.28
N ALA A 208 -8.41 -16.16 -14.71
CA ALA A 208 -8.29 -15.92 -13.28
C ALA A 208 -9.57 -15.28 -12.75
N LYS A 209 -9.94 -15.70 -11.54
CA LYS A 209 -10.94 -15.08 -10.71
C LYS A 209 -10.36 -14.99 -9.31
N ARG A 210 -10.52 -13.84 -8.67
CA ARG A 210 -10.13 -13.63 -7.29
C ARG A 210 -11.19 -12.78 -6.61
N VAL A 211 -11.74 -13.29 -5.52
CA VAL A 211 -12.65 -12.55 -4.66
C VAL A 211 -11.99 -12.39 -3.29
N ASN A 212 -11.74 -11.15 -2.89
CA ASN A 212 -11.20 -10.83 -1.58
C ASN A 212 -12.27 -10.14 -0.74
N GLY A 213 -12.22 -10.38 0.56
CA GLY A 213 -12.97 -9.59 1.52
C GLY A 213 -12.14 -9.37 2.78
N ASN A 214 -12.14 -8.13 3.25
CA ASN A 214 -11.50 -7.72 4.48
C ASN A 214 -12.53 -7.05 5.40
N ALA A 215 -12.39 -7.31 6.69
CA ALA A 215 -13.09 -6.54 7.71
C ALA A 215 -12.15 -6.31 8.89
N LYS A 216 -11.99 -5.04 9.26
CA LYS A 216 -11.31 -4.60 10.46
C LYS A 216 -12.28 -3.85 11.35
N LEU A 217 -12.49 -4.37 12.55
CA LEU A 217 -13.45 -3.86 13.53
C LEU A 217 -12.70 -3.47 14.80
N ASP A 218 -12.86 -2.21 15.21
CA ASP A 218 -12.17 -1.63 16.34
C ASP A 218 -13.17 -1.26 17.45
N PHE A 219 -12.96 -1.81 18.64
CA PHE A 219 -13.79 -1.57 19.82
C PHE A 219 -12.97 -0.84 20.89
N LYS A 220 -13.37 0.37 21.28
CA LYS A 220 -12.81 1.04 22.47
C LYS A 220 -13.35 0.39 23.74
N LEU A 221 -12.44 -0.17 24.55
CA LEU A 221 -12.72 -0.79 25.84
C LEU A 221 -12.37 0.19 26.97
N GLY A 222 -13.40 0.77 27.61
CA GLY A 222 -13.23 1.61 28.80
C GLY A 222 -12.26 2.78 28.61
N THR A 223 -11.45 3.06 29.63
CA THR A 223 -10.58 4.25 29.72
C THR A 223 -9.22 4.12 29.01
N GLY A 224 -8.93 3.02 28.31
CA GLY A 224 -7.65 2.91 27.58
C GLY A 224 -7.42 1.66 26.72
N GLY A 225 -8.34 0.71 26.67
CA GLY A 225 -8.18 -0.50 25.84
C GLY A 225 -8.72 -0.31 24.43
N LYS A 226 -8.09 -0.95 23.44
CA LYS A 226 -8.62 -1.14 22.09
C LYS A 226 -8.59 -2.64 21.79
N LEU A 227 -9.73 -3.20 21.37
CA LEU A 227 -9.80 -4.54 20.79
C LEU A 227 -10.00 -4.40 19.29
N THR A 228 -9.11 -4.98 18.50
CA THR A 228 -9.22 -5.02 17.04
C THR A 228 -9.49 -6.46 16.61
N VAL A 229 -10.53 -6.65 15.80
CA VAL A 229 -10.87 -7.92 15.16
C VAL A 229 -10.64 -7.75 13.67
N VAL A 230 -9.82 -8.63 13.09
CA VAL A 230 -9.53 -8.65 11.65
C VAL A 230 -10.02 -9.96 11.05
N LEU A 231 -10.75 -9.86 9.95
CA LEU A 231 -11.26 -10.99 9.18
C LEU A 231 -10.79 -10.81 7.74
N ASN A 232 -10.26 -11.87 7.15
CA ASN A 232 -9.83 -11.90 5.76
C ASN A 232 -10.39 -13.15 5.10
N THR A 233 -10.93 -13.00 3.90
CA THR A 233 -11.35 -14.09 3.03
C THR A 233 -10.76 -13.89 1.63
N VAL A 234 -10.34 -14.99 1.03
CA VAL A 234 -9.84 -15.04 -0.35
C VAL A 234 -10.42 -16.28 -1.02
N SER A 235 -10.95 -16.13 -2.23
CA SER A 235 -11.53 -17.22 -3.04
C SER A 235 -11.22 -17.08 -4.52
#